data_AF-A0A412AXZ0-F1
#
_entry.id   AF-A0A412AXZ0-F1
#
_cell.length_a   1.000
_cell.length_b   1.000
_cell.length_c   1.000
_cell.angle_alpha   90.00
_cell.angle_beta   90.00
_cell.angle_gamma   90.00
#
_symmetry.space_group_name_H-M   'P 1'
#
loop_
_entity.id
_entity.type
_entity.pdbx_description
1 polymer ?
#
loop_
_entity_poly.entity_id
_entity_poly.type
_entity_poly.pdbx_seq_one_letter_code
_entity_poly.pdbx_strand_id
1 'polypeptide(L)'
;MSINVTYPADYPAVEVCGLNPSLARLLNNDLSAAKSEMTAIHQYTYQAWRLEKDYPEISKTLSEIAMVEMRHFHRLGQLISLLGGTPKFFSYQRGITLPWNGKMVDYTADIHKLLKIDIAAEEAAYSTYTRQSQCVKDAKVAANLTRIAQDEKLHKAVLNKFLQDLSA
;
A
#
# COMPACT_ATOMS: atom_id res chain seq x y z
N MET A 1 -6.85 2.68 22.88
CA MET A 1 -5.59 1.88 23.01
C MET A 1 -4.81 2.08 21.71
N SER A 2 -3.49 1.83 21.63
CA SER A 2 -2.81 1.86 20.32
C SER A 2 -3.13 0.56 19.58
N ILE A 3 -3.73 0.67 18.40
CA ILE A 3 -4.04 -0.47 17.54
C ILE A 3 -2.77 -0.77 16.74
N ASN A 4 -2.30 -2.02 16.79
CA ASN A 4 -1.13 -2.39 16.00
C ASN A 4 -1.52 -2.50 14.52
N VAL A 5 -0.87 -1.70 13.68
CA VAL A 5 -1.04 -1.67 12.22
C VAL A 5 0.17 -2.21 11.47
N THR A 6 1.20 -2.70 12.17
CA THR A 6 2.36 -3.35 11.54
C THR A 6 2.44 -4.81 11.96
N TYR A 7 2.58 -5.71 10.99
CA TYR A 7 2.79 -7.11 11.24
C TYR A 7 4.11 -7.30 12.05
N PRO A 8 4.12 -8.15 13.09
CA PRO A 8 5.20 -8.15 14.08
C PRO A 8 6.55 -8.68 13.58
N ALA A 9 6.61 -9.28 12.39
CA ALA A 9 7.87 -9.74 11.82
C ALA A 9 8.66 -8.57 11.19
N ASP A 10 9.98 -8.62 11.30
CA ASP A 10 10.88 -7.67 10.64
C ASP A 10 10.75 -7.72 9.12
N TYR A 11 11.03 -6.60 8.48
CA TYR A 11 11.20 -6.60 7.03
C TYR A 11 12.52 -7.29 6.65
N PRO A 12 12.55 -8.09 5.55
CA PRO A 12 13.79 -8.62 4.99
C PRO A 12 14.78 -7.50 4.61
N ALA A 13 16.00 -7.84 4.21
CA ALA A 13 16.86 -6.85 3.56
C ALA A 13 16.27 -6.42 2.20
N VAL A 14 16.48 -5.16 1.82
CA VAL A 14 16.12 -4.67 0.48
C VAL A 14 17.26 -5.02 -0.48
N GLU A 15 17.11 -6.16 -1.14
CA GLU A 15 18.14 -6.75 -1.99
C GLU A 15 17.52 -7.45 -3.19
N VAL A 16 18.34 -7.69 -4.22
CA VAL A 16 17.97 -8.41 -5.44
C VAL A 16 19.06 -9.44 -5.78
N CYS A 17 18.70 -10.48 -6.52
CA CYS A 17 19.64 -11.46 -7.06
C CYS A 17 20.35 -10.96 -8.32
N GLY A 18 19.77 -9.99 -9.03
CA GLY A 18 20.36 -9.38 -10.22
C GLY A 18 19.43 -8.37 -10.89
N LEU A 19 19.92 -7.74 -11.96
CA LEU A 19 19.13 -6.77 -12.73
C LEU A 19 17.92 -7.44 -13.39
N ASN A 20 16.78 -6.79 -13.33
CA ASN A 20 15.56 -7.20 -14.02
C ASN A 20 14.66 -5.98 -14.30
N PRO A 21 14.92 -5.24 -15.38
CA PRO A 21 14.15 -4.03 -15.72
C PRO A 21 12.66 -4.28 -15.93
N SER A 22 12.26 -5.48 -16.38
CA SER A 22 10.86 -5.85 -16.52
C SER A 22 10.15 -5.96 -15.17
N LEU A 23 10.82 -6.55 -14.17
CA LEU A 23 10.31 -6.58 -12.80
C LEU A 23 10.31 -5.19 -12.16
N ALA A 24 11.35 -4.38 -12.40
CA ALA A 24 11.38 -3.00 -11.95
C ALA A 24 10.17 -2.20 -12.46
N ARG A 25 9.80 -2.41 -13.74
CA ARG A 25 8.60 -1.79 -14.34
C ARG A 25 7.30 -2.28 -13.70
N LEU A 26 7.22 -3.56 -13.34
CA LEU A 26 6.07 -4.12 -12.62
C LEU A 26 5.92 -3.44 -11.25
N LEU A 27 6.99 -3.42 -10.45
CA LEU A 27 6.99 -2.81 -9.11
C LEU A 27 6.71 -1.30 -9.16
N ASN A 28 7.06 -0.61 -10.25
CA ASN A 28 6.73 0.81 -10.39
C ASN A 28 5.22 1.08 -10.50
N ASN A 29 4.43 0.07 -10.91
CA ASN A 29 2.96 0.15 -10.83
C ASN A 29 2.48 0.06 -9.38
N ASP A 30 3.05 -0.84 -8.59
CA ASP A 30 2.73 -0.98 -7.16
C ASP A 30 3.18 0.28 -6.38
N LEU A 31 4.20 0.97 -6.86
CA LEU A 31 4.67 2.25 -6.33
C LEU A 31 3.70 3.42 -6.60
N SER A 32 3.18 3.57 -7.83
CA SER A 32 2.59 4.85 -8.28
C SER A 32 1.39 4.78 -9.24
N ALA A 33 0.73 3.62 -9.35
CA ALA A 33 -0.56 3.53 -10.06
C ALA A 33 -1.74 4.08 -9.23
N ALA A 34 -2.94 4.10 -9.80
CA ALA A 34 -4.14 4.49 -9.06
C ALA A 34 -4.41 3.59 -7.84
N LYS A 35 -4.04 2.30 -7.91
CA LYS A 35 -4.01 1.37 -6.78
C LYS A 35 -2.55 1.06 -6.47
N SER A 36 -1.96 1.82 -5.56
CA SER A 36 -0.54 1.78 -5.24
C SER A 36 -0.28 2.32 -3.83
N GLU A 37 0.94 2.13 -3.35
CA GLU A 37 1.43 2.72 -2.10
C GLU A 37 1.31 4.25 -2.11
N MET A 38 1.64 4.91 -3.23
CA MET A 38 1.51 6.36 -3.34
C MET A 38 0.07 6.83 -3.13
N THR A 39 -0.90 6.12 -3.70
CA THR A 39 -2.32 6.45 -3.48
C THR A 39 -2.74 6.17 -2.05
N ALA A 40 -2.35 5.01 -1.49
CA ALA A 40 -2.71 4.62 -0.12
C ALA A 40 -2.21 5.65 0.91
N ILE A 41 -0.94 6.08 0.81
CA ILE A 41 -0.36 7.15 1.66
C ILE A 41 -1.24 8.40 1.65
N HIS A 42 -1.55 8.92 0.46
CA HIS A 42 -2.26 10.19 0.33
C HIS A 42 -3.74 10.06 0.71
N GLN A 43 -4.33 8.90 0.45
CA GLN A 43 -5.71 8.59 0.83
C GLN A 43 -5.86 8.52 2.35
N TYR A 44 -5.06 7.70 3.03
CA TYR A 44 -5.11 7.61 4.49
C TYR A 44 -4.76 8.92 5.17
N THR A 45 -3.80 9.69 4.63
CA THR A 45 -3.46 11.02 5.15
C THR A 45 -4.65 11.98 5.04
N TYR A 46 -5.32 12.05 3.88
CA TYR A 46 -6.49 12.90 3.69
C TYR A 46 -7.63 12.51 4.63
N GLN A 47 -7.92 11.21 4.69
CA GLN A 47 -9.01 10.67 5.51
C GLN A 47 -8.74 10.91 7.00
N ALA A 48 -7.49 10.77 7.46
CA ALA A 48 -7.11 11.09 8.83
C ALA A 48 -7.43 12.54 9.19
N TRP A 49 -7.08 13.52 8.34
CA TRP A 49 -7.43 14.93 8.56
C TRP A 49 -8.95 15.15 8.62
N ARG A 50 -9.70 14.45 7.78
CA ARG A 50 -11.17 14.59 7.75
C ARG A 50 -11.85 14.03 8.98
N LEU A 51 -11.29 12.96 9.55
CA LEU A 51 -11.88 12.23 10.66
C LEU A 51 -11.36 12.67 12.03
N GLU A 52 -10.35 13.54 12.10
CA GLU A 52 -9.66 13.92 13.33
C GLU A 52 -10.61 14.38 14.45
N LYS A 53 -11.61 15.19 14.10
CA LYS A 53 -12.57 15.72 15.08
C LYS A 53 -13.62 14.71 15.50
N ASP A 54 -14.21 14.01 14.54
CA ASP A 54 -15.41 13.20 14.77
C ASP A 54 -15.07 11.75 15.16
N TYR A 55 -13.92 11.25 14.71
CA TYR A 55 -13.43 9.88 14.95
C TYR A 55 -11.91 9.87 15.22
N PRO A 56 -11.44 10.45 16.34
CA PRO A 56 -10.01 10.64 16.61
C PRO A 56 -9.21 9.34 16.68
N GLU A 57 -9.79 8.24 17.16
CA GLU A 57 -9.10 6.93 17.20
C GLU A 57 -8.92 6.33 15.79
N ILE A 58 -9.93 6.45 14.92
CA ILE A 58 -9.83 6.02 13.52
C ILE A 58 -8.82 6.91 12.79
N SER A 59 -8.92 8.24 12.93
CA SER A 59 -7.99 9.20 12.34
C SER A 59 -6.53 8.91 12.69
N LYS A 60 -6.25 8.66 13.98
CA LYS A 60 -4.92 8.27 14.44
C LYS A 60 -4.45 6.97 13.78
N THR A 61 -5.31 5.97 13.75
CA THR A 61 -4.96 4.65 13.17
C THR A 61 -4.71 4.74 11.66
N LEU A 62 -5.51 5.52 10.91
CA LEU A 62 -5.25 5.76 9.48
C LEU A 62 -3.92 6.50 9.26
N SER A 63 -3.56 7.44 10.13
CA SER A 63 -2.24 8.09 10.08
C SER A 63 -1.11 7.09 10.31
N GLU A 64 -1.29 6.15 11.24
CA GLU A 64 -0.32 5.09 11.51
C GLU A 64 -0.20 4.11 10.31
N ILE A 65 -1.31 3.76 9.66
CA ILE A 65 -1.31 2.98 8.41
C ILE A 65 -0.56 3.73 7.31
N ALA A 66 -0.83 5.04 7.10
CA ALA A 66 -0.12 5.84 6.10
C ALA A 66 1.42 5.81 6.30
N MET A 67 1.89 5.72 7.55
CA MET A 67 3.31 5.57 7.86
C MET A 67 3.85 4.17 7.53
N VAL A 68 3.03 3.12 7.60
CA VAL A 68 3.35 1.79 7.07
C VAL A 68 3.47 1.85 5.55
N GLU A 69 2.51 2.46 4.87
CA GLU A 69 2.55 2.58 3.40
C GLU A 69 3.74 3.40 2.90
N MET A 70 4.15 4.42 3.66
CA MET A 70 5.39 5.16 3.36
C MET A 70 6.63 4.26 3.44
N ARG A 71 6.65 3.30 4.37
CA ARG A 71 7.72 2.29 4.45
C ARG A 71 7.65 1.35 3.25
N HIS A 72 6.47 0.86 2.86
CA HIS A 72 6.30 0.04 1.65
C HIS A 72 6.79 0.77 0.40
N PHE A 73 6.35 2.02 0.22
CA PHE A 73 6.74 2.90 -0.88
C PHE A 73 8.25 3.07 -0.98
N HIS A 74 8.93 3.35 0.14
CA HIS A 74 10.38 3.50 0.17
C HIS A 74 11.11 2.23 -0.27
N ARG A 75 10.65 1.07 0.23
CA ARG A 75 11.23 -0.24 -0.10
C ARG A 75 11.04 -0.60 -1.57
N LEU A 76 9.85 -0.35 -2.13
CA LEU A 76 9.59 -0.55 -3.55
C LEU A 76 10.52 0.33 -4.41
N GLY A 77 10.68 1.61 -4.05
CA GLY A 77 11.60 2.51 -4.74
C GLY A 77 13.05 1.99 -4.75
N GLN A 78 13.52 1.48 -3.61
CA GLN A 78 14.85 0.88 -3.49
C GLN A 78 14.97 -0.39 -4.35
N LEU A 79 13.98 -1.30 -4.29
CA LEU A 79 13.95 -2.52 -5.13
C LEU A 79 13.97 -2.17 -6.62
N ILE A 80 13.14 -1.22 -7.07
CA ILE A 80 13.11 -0.77 -8.46
C ILE A 80 14.49 -0.29 -8.92
N SER A 81 15.19 0.47 -8.06
CA SER A 81 16.53 0.98 -8.35
C SER A 81 17.56 -0.15 -8.46
N LEU A 82 17.53 -1.10 -7.51
CA LEU A 82 18.44 -2.26 -7.50
C LEU A 82 18.20 -3.21 -8.68
N LEU A 83 16.96 -3.31 -9.17
CA LEU A 83 16.62 -4.10 -10.36
C LEU A 83 17.06 -3.43 -11.68
N GLY A 84 17.70 -2.26 -11.63
CA GLY A 84 18.15 -1.51 -12.81
C GLY A 84 17.08 -0.59 -13.40
N GLY A 85 16.01 -0.32 -12.67
CA GLY A 85 15.00 0.67 -13.03
C GLY A 85 15.28 2.04 -12.41
N THR A 86 14.41 3.00 -12.71
CA THR A 86 14.36 4.30 -12.03
C THR A 86 12.96 4.46 -11.47
N PRO A 87 12.79 4.58 -10.14
CA PRO A 87 11.49 4.86 -9.55
C PRO A 87 10.93 6.15 -10.10
N LYS A 88 9.68 6.13 -10.53
CA LYS A 88 9.00 7.31 -11.06
C LYS A 88 7.56 7.35 -10.61
N PHE A 89 7.00 8.55 -10.51
CA PHE A 89 5.59 8.76 -10.16
C PHE A 89 4.68 8.65 -11.40
N PHE A 90 4.87 7.57 -12.17
CA PHE A 90 4.03 7.20 -13.30
C PHE A 90 3.81 5.68 -13.29
N SER A 91 2.65 5.23 -13.71
CA SER A 91 2.38 3.81 -13.93
C SER A 91 2.39 3.47 -15.42
N TYR A 92 2.66 2.19 -15.71
CA TYR A 92 2.71 1.59 -17.03
C TYR A 92 1.56 0.60 -17.18
N GLN A 93 0.42 1.06 -17.69
CA GLN A 93 -0.78 0.24 -17.84
C GLN A 93 -1.20 0.18 -19.31
N ARG A 94 -1.32 -1.04 -19.85
CA ARG A 94 -1.83 -1.31 -21.23
C ARG A 94 -1.13 -0.48 -22.32
N GLY A 95 0.19 -0.29 -22.19
CA GLY A 95 0.98 0.49 -23.15
C GLY A 95 0.92 2.01 -22.95
N ILE A 96 0.17 2.50 -21.97
CA ILE A 96 0.05 3.92 -21.62
C ILE A 96 0.91 4.21 -20.39
N THR A 97 1.59 5.35 -20.41
CA THR A 97 2.27 5.91 -19.23
C THR A 97 1.34 6.94 -18.60
N LEU A 98 0.95 6.73 -17.35
CA LEU A 98 0.01 7.59 -16.64
C LEU A 98 0.70 8.23 -15.42
N PRO A 99 0.90 9.56 -15.39
CA PRO A 99 1.38 10.23 -14.19
C PRO A 99 0.39 10.05 -13.04
N TRP A 100 0.93 9.70 -11.88
CA TRP A 100 0.17 9.80 -10.65
C TRP A 100 -0.24 11.25 -10.44
N ASN A 101 -1.47 11.46 -9.99
CA ASN A 101 -1.96 12.78 -9.64
C ASN A 101 -3.06 12.68 -8.58
N GLY A 102 -3.37 13.81 -7.95
CA GLY A 102 -4.32 13.85 -6.84
C GLY A 102 -5.74 13.35 -7.17
N LYS A 103 -6.15 13.25 -8.45
CA LYS A 103 -7.46 12.67 -8.80
C LYS A 103 -7.55 11.17 -8.55
N MET A 104 -6.42 10.50 -8.28
CA MET A 104 -6.39 9.07 -7.95
C MET A 104 -6.79 8.79 -6.49
N VAL A 105 -6.82 9.82 -5.63
CA VAL A 105 -7.23 9.71 -4.23
C VAL A 105 -8.75 9.75 -4.12
N ASP A 106 -9.34 8.87 -3.30
CA ASP A 106 -10.76 8.95 -2.98
C ASP A 106 -11.02 9.98 -1.87
N TYR A 107 -11.81 11.00 -2.20
CA TYR A 107 -12.15 12.11 -1.30
C TYR A 107 -13.55 11.98 -0.67
N THR A 108 -14.10 10.77 -0.60
CA THR A 108 -15.41 10.52 0.03
C THR A 108 -15.42 10.97 1.49
N ALA A 109 -16.50 11.65 1.91
CA ALA A 109 -16.68 12.14 3.27
C ALA A 109 -17.47 11.19 4.19
N ASP A 110 -18.20 10.23 3.62
CA ASP A 110 -18.97 9.24 4.39
C ASP A 110 -18.04 8.14 4.94
N ILE A 111 -18.03 7.98 6.26
CA ILE A 111 -17.13 7.06 6.96
C ILE A 111 -17.34 5.59 6.56
N HIS A 112 -18.59 5.16 6.34
CA HIS A 112 -18.87 3.77 5.97
C HIS A 112 -18.38 3.47 4.56
N LYS A 113 -18.60 4.39 3.61
CA LYS A 113 -18.13 4.26 2.25
C LYS A 113 -16.61 4.34 2.17
N LEU A 114 -15.99 5.26 2.91
CA LEU A 114 -14.54 5.39 3.05
C LEU A 114 -13.91 4.06 3.49
N LEU A 115 -14.35 3.51 4.62
CA LEU A 115 -13.81 2.25 5.15
C LEU A 115 -14.01 1.08 4.16
N LYS A 116 -15.16 1.00 3.48
CA LYS A 116 -15.41 -0.03 2.46
C LYS A 116 -14.45 0.07 1.27
N ILE A 117 -14.11 1.29 0.85
CA ILE A 117 -13.16 1.53 -0.24
C ILE A 117 -11.76 1.09 0.20
N ASP A 118 -11.33 1.49 1.40
CA ASP A 118 -10.00 1.12 1.92
C ASP A 118 -9.89 -0.39 2.12
N ILE A 119 -10.89 -1.05 2.71
CA ILE A 119 -10.94 -2.52 2.85
C ILE A 119 -10.78 -3.22 1.49
N ALA A 120 -11.45 -2.71 0.46
CA ALA A 120 -11.35 -3.25 -0.89
C ALA A 120 -9.99 -2.98 -1.54
N ALA A 121 -9.36 -1.85 -1.23
CA ALA A 121 -8.01 -1.51 -1.67
C ALA A 121 -6.97 -2.45 -1.02
N GLU A 122 -7.05 -2.65 0.30
CA GLU A 122 -6.19 -3.55 1.06
C GLU A 122 -6.32 -5.01 0.62
N GLU A 123 -7.54 -5.49 0.36
CA GLU A 123 -7.75 -6.83 -0.20
C GLU A 123 -7.09 -7.00 -1.58
N ALA A 124 -7.19 -5.96 -2.41
CA ALA A 124 -6.57 -5.96 -3.73
C ALA A 124 -5.03 -5.90 -3.66
N ALA A 125 -4.48 -5.12 -2.73
CA ALA A 125 -3.04 -5.04 -2.46
C ALA A 125 -2.51 -6.38 -1.95
N TYR A 126 -3.15 -6.95 -0.92
CA TYR A 126 -2.84 -8.29 -0.39
C TYR A 126 -2.82 -9.35 -1.49
N SER A 127 -3.88 -9.41 -2.31
CA SER A 127 -3.99 -10.37 -3.41
C SER A 127 -2.90 -10.16 -4.46
N THR A 128 -2.59 -8.90 -4.76
CA THR A 128 -1.57 -8.53 -5.74
C THR A 128 -0.19 -8.95 -5.26
N TYR A 129 0.22 -8.55 -4.07
CA TYR A 129 1.52 -8.89 -3.50
C TYR A 129 1.69 -10.39 -3.25
N THR A 130 0.65 -11.06 -2.77
CA THR A 130 0.67 -12.53 -2.61
C THR A 130 0.94 -13.21 -3.94
N ARG A 131 0.17 -12.87 -4.99
CA ARG A 131 0.36 -13.44 -6.32
C ARG A 131 1.72 -13.09 -6.91
N GLN A 132 2.15 -11.84 -6.81
CA GLN A 132 3.46 -11.43 -7.32
C GLN A 132 4.59 -12.18 -6.62
N SER A 133 4.55 -12.33 -5.29
CA SER A 133 5.56 -13.05 -4.53
C SER A 133 5.71 -14.52 -4.95
N GLN A 134 4.62 -15.15 -5.41
CA GLN A 134 4.64 -16.53 -5.92
C GLN A 134 5.18 -16.65 -7.35
N CYS A 135 5.04 -15.59 -8.16
CA CYS A 135 5.44 -15.60 -9.57
C CYS A 135 6.85 -15.04 -9.80
N VAL A 136 7.35 -14.20 -8.90
CA VAL A 136 8.68 -13.58 -9.00
C VAL A 136 9.75 -14.62 -8.68
N LYS A 137 10.69 -14.82 -9.62
CA LYS A 137 11.81 -15.77 -9.45
C LYS A 137 12.89 -15.28 -8.50
N ASP A 138 13.02 -13.97 -8.34
CA ASP A 138 13.98 -13.37 -7.42
C ASP A 138 13.49 -13.55 -5.98
N ALA A 139 14.07 -14.50 -5.25
CA ALA A 139 13.64 -14.85 -3.90
C ALA A 139 13.75 -13.67 -2.91
N LYS A 140 14.68 -12.74 -3.12
CA LYS A 140 14.87 -11.57 -2.24
C LYS A 140 13.76 -10.54 -2.46
N VAL A 141 13.38 -10.32 -3.71
CA VAL A 141 12.20 -9.50 -4.05
C VAL A 141 10.93 -10.18 -3.55
N ALA A 142 10.75 -11.49 -3.82
CA ALA A 142 9.57 -12.23 -3.38
C ALA A 142 9.37 -12.15 -1.87
N ALA A 143 10.43 -12.29 -1.06
CA ALA A 143 10.36 -12.15 0.40
C ALA A 143 9.86 -10.76 0.84
N ASN A 144 10.31 -9.70 0.17
CA ASN A 144 9.83 -8.34 0.43
C ASN A 144 8.33 -8.20 0.12
N LEU A 145 7.87 -8.70 -1.03
CA LEU A 145 6.46 -8.64 -1.41
C LEU A 145 5.57 -9.47 -0.47
N THR A 146 6.02 -10.65 -0.06
CA THR A 146 5.32 -11.46 0.95
C THR A 146 5.19 -10.71 2.27
N ARG A 147 6.24 -10.00 2.68
CA ARG A 147 6.19 -9.22 3.93
C ARG A 147 5.23 -8.04 3.82
N ILE A 148 5.24 -7.29 2.73
CA ILE A 148 4.27 -6.20 2.49
C ILE A 148 2.84 -6.75 2.53
N ALA A 149 2.57 -7.88 1.87
CA ALA A 149 1.26 -8.53 1.91
C ALA A 149 0.75 -8.83 3.33
N GLN A 150 1.65 -9.11 4.30
CA GLN A 150 1.23 -9.34 5.68
C GLN A 150 0.71 -8.08 6.37
N ASP A 151 1.25 -6.91 6.04
CA ASP A 151 0.72 -5.62 6.52
C ASP A 151 -0.64 -5.35 5.88
N GLU A 152 -0.82 -5.55 4.57
CA GLU A 152 -2.13 -5.28 3.92
C GLU A 152 -3.24 -6.16 4.48
N LYS A 153 -2.90 -7.41 4.80
CA LYS A 153 -3.83 -8.33 5.47
C LYS A 153 -4.23 -7.81 6.86
N LEU A 154 -3.29 -7.23 7.60
CA LEU A 154 -3.52 -6.63 8.92
C LEU A 154 -4.32 -5.32 8.80
N HIS A 155 -3.95 -4.42 7.89
CA HIS A 155 -4.67 -3.17 7.60
C HIS A 155 -6.14 -3.46 7.29
N LYS A 156 -6.39 -4.41 6.37
CA LYS A 156 -7.74 -4.88 6.06
C LYS A 156 -8.50 -5.34 7.32
N ALA A 157 -7.87 -6.11 8.20
CA ALA A 157 -8.51 -6.61 9.41
C ALA A 157 -8.85 -5.48 10.38
N VAL A 158 -7.95 -4.51 10.56
CA VAL A 158 -8.16 -3.31 11.39
C VAL A 158 -9.33 -2.48 10.84
N LEU A 159 -9.35 -2.21 9.53
CA LEU A 159 -10.41 -1.42 8.91
C LEU A 159 -11.77 -2.13 8.98
N ASN A 160 -11.82 -3.45 8.80
CA ASN A 160 -13.04 -4.23 8.98
C ASN A 160 -13.58 -4.13 10.40
N LYS A 161 -12.70 -4.13 11.41
CA LYS A 161 -13.09 -3.96 12.80
C LYS A 161 -13.78 -2.61 13.01
N PHE A 162 -13.19 -1.51 12.51
CA PHE A 162 -13.83 -0.19 12.59
C PHE A 162 -15.20 -0.15 11.92
N LEU A 163 -15.34 -0.77 10.75
CA LEU A 163 -16.62 -0.80 10.05
C LEU A 163 -17.70 -1.58 10.84
N GLN A 164 -17.31 -2.66 11.52
CA GLN A 164 -18.19 -3.43 12.39
C GLN A 164 -18.59 -2.63 13.63
N ASP A 165 -17.63 -1.98 14.29
CA ASP A 165 -17.86 -1.18 15.50
C ASP A 165 -18.76 0.03 15.23
N LEU A 166 -18.73 0.60 14.02
CA LEU A 166 -19.63 1.69 13.59
C LEU A 166 -21.04 1.22 13.21
N SER A 167 -21.22 -0.08 12.93
CA SER A 167 -22.50 -0.66 12.56
C SER A 167 -23.26 -1.27 13.76
N ALA A 168 -22.62 -1.28 14.94
CA ALA A 168 -23.17 -1.77 16.20
C ALA A 168 -23.89 -0.65 16.96
#